data_AF-A0A1I0E1V8-F1
#
_entry.id   AF-A0A1I0E1V8-F1
#
_cell.length_a   1.000
_cell.length_b   1.000
_cell.length_c   1.000
_cell.angle_alpha   90.00
_cell.angle_beta   90.00
_cell.angle_gamma   90.00
#
_symmetry.space_group_name_H-M   'P 1'
#
loop_
_entity.id
_entity.type
_entity.pdbx_description
1 polymer ?
#
loop_
_entity_poly.entity_id
_entity_poly.type
_entity_poly.pdbx_seq_one_letter_code
_entity_poly.pdbx_strand_id
1 'polypeptide(L)'
;MAAITYKCPSCDGGLVFDPASQKYHCEYCLSDFTQEELERLSPEMNRRELEYQEPDCREPNRREPGSAEAQPVLYTCPSCGSQIVTDETTAAAFCYYCHNPVVLAGRLEGQFRPDYVIPFQIDRQKAEEIFSQWIGRKRYVPEAFYNKKQIESMSGVYFPYWLYSCRVDGELDAQGTRLRTWDTAGMRYTETTVYDVKRQGTMEVDHVARNGLSKANRQLVDSVLPYRMNDKENFSMGYLSGFLAENRDMEKEQFVLDVQTEVRQFALQSLQDQAGSYSSMQVRKKEAGIRDEKWSYALLPVWTLTYNDKARGKIYYFALNGQTGKICGKLPVDRKKIIILFFSVFLPLFLLLMTGGYFLG
;
A
#
# COMPACT_ATOMS: atom_id res chain seq x y z
N MET A 1 13.56 -24.78 -8.69
CA MET A 1 13.23 -23.81 -9.75
C MET A 1 14.41 -22.88 -9.99
N ALA A 2 14.55 -22.34 -11.20
CA ALA A 2 15.62 -21.40 -11.54
C ALA A 2 15.37 -20.04 -10.89
N ALA A 3 16.43 -19.29 -10.64
CA ALA A 3 16.35 -17.96 -10.07
C ALA A 3 17.30 -17.03 -10.83
N ILE A 4 16.89 -15.79 -11.02
CA ILE A 4 17.55 -14.82 -11.89
C ILE A 4 18.24 -13.77 -11.01
N THR A 5 19.47 -13.42 -11.37
CA THR A 5 20.22 -12.31 -10.76
C THR A 5 20.63 -11.36 -11.87
N TYR A 6 20.37 -10.06 -11.69
CA TYR A 6 20.81 -9.01 -12.61
C TYR A 6 22.32 -8.80 -12.46
N LYS A 7 23.06 -8.92 -13.56
CA LYS A 7 24.52 -8.92 -13.56
C LYS A 7 25.09 -7.65 -14.18
N CYS A 8 26.18 -7.16 -13.60
CA CYS A 8 26.94 -6.01 -14.06
C CYS A 8 27.71 -6.34 -15.35
N PRO A 9 27.51 -5.59 -16.45
CA PRO A 9 28.26 -5.79 -17.69
C PRO A 9 29.78 -5.66 -17.54
N SER A 10 30.24 -4.88 -16.57
CA SER A 10 31.66 -4.59 -16.36
C SER A 10 32.40 -5.63 -15.54
N CYS A 11 31.74 -6.29 -14.59
CA CYS A 11 32.42 -7.16 -13.61
C CYS A 11 31.66 -8.44 -13.21
N ASP A 12 30.52 -8.72 -13.86
CA ASP A 12 29.62 -9.86 -13.58
C ASP A 12 29.03 -9.91 -12.15
N GLY A 13 29.26 -8.85 -11.35
CA GLY A 13 28.70 -8.70 -10.00
C GLY A 13 27.19 -8.44 -10.03
N GLY A 14 26.51 -8.70 -8.91
CA GLY A 14 25.08 -8.37 -8.79
C GLY A 14 24.83 -6.86 -8.87
N LEU A 15 23.79 -6.46 -9.61
CA LEU A 15 23.31 -5.08 -9.65
C LEU A 15 22.16 -4.90 -8.67
N VAL A 16 22.12 -3.77 -7.97
CA VAL A 16 21.06 -3.39 -7.02
C VAL A 16 20.41 -2.10 -7.49
N PHE A 17 19.08 -2.03 -7.48
CA PHE A 17 18.37 -0.80 -7.81
C PHE A 17 18.50 0.20 -6.66
N ASP A 18 19.00 1.40 -6.95
CA ASP A 18 19.15 2.50 -6.02
C ASP A 18 17.97 3.49 -6.15
N PRO A 19 17.11 3.62 -5.13
CA PRO A 19 16.00 4.57 -5.11
C PRO A 19 16.41 6.04 -5.25
N ALA A 20 17.60 6.42 -4.77
CA ALA A 20 18.01 7.82 -4.76
C ALA A 20 18.40 8.31 -6.16
N SER A 21 19.18 7.50 -6.89
CA SER A 21 19.62 7.81 -8.25
C SER A 21 18.69 7.31 -9.35
N GLN A 22 17.73 6.41 -9.03
CA GLN A 22 16.92 5.67 -10.01
C GLN A 22 17.78 4.90 -11.02
N LYS A 23 18.91 4.36 -10.56
CA LYS A 23 19.88 3.59 -11.35
C LYS A 23 20.21 2.27 -10.70
N TYR A 24 20.83 1.38 -11.48
CA TYR A 24 21.37 0.12 -11.03
C TYR A 24 22.83 0.30 -10.61
N HIS A 25 23.08 0.21 -9.31
CA HIS A 25 24.39 0.32 -8.72
C HIS A 25 25.06 -1.06 -8.59
N CYS A 26 26.34 -1.16 -8.96
CA CYS A 26 27.16 -2.33 -8.69
C CYS A 26 28.06 -2.10 -7.48
N GLU A 27 27.86 -2.84 -6.38
CA GLU A 27 28.68 -2.71 -5.17
C GLU A 27 30.15 -3.13 -5.35
N TYR A 28 30.46 -3.90 -6.40
CA TYR A 28 31.82 -4.42 -6.64
C TYR A 28 32.71 -3.48 -7.44
N CYS A 29 32.19 -2.94 -8.55
CA CYS A 29 32.95 -2.05 -9.44
C CYS A 29 32.50 -0.58 -9.37
N LEU A 30 31.50 -0.28 -8.54
CA LEU A 30 30.95 1.06 -8.30
C LEU A 30 30.43 1.75 -9.57
N SER A 31 30.11 0.98 -10.60
CA SER A 31 29.49 1.47 -11.83
C SER A 31 27.98 1.59 -11.65
N ASP A 32 27.41 2.65 -12.21
CA ASP A 32 25.97 2.88 -12.25
C ASP A 32 25.45 2.73 -13.68
N PHE A 33 24.32 2.04 -13.83
CA PHE A 33 23.67 1.84 -15.12
C PHE A 33 22.21 2.27 -15.06
N THR A 34 21.72 2.91 -16.11
CA THR A 34 20.28 3.15 -16.29
C THR A 34 19.59 1.91 -16.87
N GLN A 35 18.26 1.84 -16.75
CA GLN A 35 17.45 0.77 -17.37
C GLN A 35 17.72 0.67 -18.87
N GLU A 36 17.70 1.81 -19.57
CA GLU A 36 17.94 1.88 -21.01
C GLU A 36 19.35 1.43 -21.42
N GLU A 37 20.36 1.72 -20.60
CA GLU A 37 21.74 1.26 -20.84
C GLU A 37 21.86 -0.25 -20.65
N LEU A 38 21.24 -0.81 -19.62
CA LEU A 38 21.22 -2.26 -19.42
C LEU A 38 20.50 -2.97 -20.57
N GLU A 39 19.36 -2.45 -21.00
CA GLU A 39 18.61 -3.01 -22.15
C GLU A 39 19.44 -3.01 -23.44
N ARG A 40 20.32 -2.02 -23.63
CA ARG A 40 21.23 -1.95 -24.79
C ARG A 40 22.45 -2.87 -24.64
N LEU A 41 23.01 -2.98 -23.43
CA LEU A 41 24.28 -3.68 -23.18
C LEU A 41 24.11 -5.19 -22.95
N SER A 42 22.94 -5.62 -22.47
CA SER A 42 22.62 -7.03 -22.24
C SER A 42 21.30 -7.44 -22.90
N PRO A 43 21.22 -7.44 -24.25
CA PRO A 43 20.03 -7.88 -24.98
C PRO A 43 19.63 -9.34 -24.68
N GLU A 44 20.55 -10.18 -24.16
CA GLU A 44 20.24 -11.53 -23.67
C GLU A 44 19.43 -11.57 -22.37
N MET A 45 19.54 -10.54 -21.51
CA MET A 45 18.65 -10.38 -20.35
C MET A 45 17.22 -10.08 -20.80
N ASN A 46 17.06 -9.16 -21.76
CA ASN A 46 15.78 -8.90 -22.42
C ASN A 46 15.28 -10.11 -23.21
N ARG A 47 16.18 -10.88 -23.85
CA ARG A 47 15.79 -12.09 -24.58
C ARG A 47 15.33 -13.19 -23.63
N ARG A 48 15.96 -13.41 -22.47
CA ARG A 48 15.41 -14.33 -21.45
C ARG A 48 14.07 -13.86 -20.87
N GLU A 49 13.82 -12.55 -20.85
CA GLU A 49 12.51 -11.98 -20.49
C GLU A 49 11.44 -12.12 -21.59
N LEU A 50 11.83 -12.26 -22.87
CA LEU A 50 10.95 -12.34 -24.05
C LEU A 50 10.85 -13.74 -24.70
N GLU A 51 11.82 -14.62 -24.48
CA GLU A 51 12.08 -15.87 -25.25
C GLU A 51 11.75 -17.13 -24.45
N TYR A 52 11.21 -17.01 -23.23
CA TYR A 52 10.48 -18.12 -22.59
C TYR A 52 9.07 -18.21 -23.18
N GLN A 53 9.01 -18.64 -24.45
CA GLN A 53 7.81 -19.20 -25.04
C GLN A 53 7.38 -20.43 -24.23
N GLU A 54 6.09 -20.47 -23.92
CA GLU A 54 5.34 -21.52 -23.23
C GLU A 54 6.07 -22.87 -23.16
N PRO A 55 6.49 -23.35 -21.98
CA PRO A 55 6.54 -24.78 -21.78
C PRO A 55 5.08 -25.26 -21.83
N ASP A 56 4.77 -26.02 -22.87
CA ASP A 56 3.60 -26.89 -23.05
C ASP A 56 2.77 -27.02 -21.77
N CYS A 57 1.57 -26.45 -21.79
CA CYS A 57 0.61 -26.46 -20.69
C CYS A 57 0.19 -27.89 -20.35
N ARG A 58 1.07 -28.64 -19.68
CA ARG A 58 0.65 -29.79 -18.91
C ARG A 58 -0.09 -29.25 -17.71
N GLU A 59 -1.39 -29.54 -17.72
CA GLU A 59 -2.38 -29.24 -16.70
C GLU A 59 -1.75 -29.09 -15.30
N PRO A 60 -1.95 -27.97 -14.60
CA PRO A 60 -1.66 -27.94 -13.18
C PRO A 60 -2.62 -28.95 -12.55
N ASN A 61 -2.05 -30.08 -12.13
CA ASN A 61 -2.74 -31.17 -11.45
C ASN A 61 -3.70 -30.55 -10.42
N ARG A 62 -5.02 -30.71 -10.63
CA ARG A 62 -6.08 -30.26 -9.72
C ARG A 62 -5.76 -30.80 -8.33
N ARG A 63 -5.16 -29.97 -7.47
CA ARG A 63 -5.05 -30.29 -6.04
C ARG A 63 -6.38 -29.95 -5.40
N GLU A 64 -6.95 -30.95 -4.75
CA GLU A 64 -8.21 -30.88 -4.03
C GLU A 64 -8.18 -29.73 -3.00
N PRO A 65 -9.28 -28.96 -2.85
CA PRO A 65 -9.37 -27.91 -1.84
C PRO A 65 -9.55 -28.58 -0.47
N GLY A 66 -8.46 -28.86 0.24
CA GLY A 66 -8.54 -29.60 1.50
C GLY A 66 -7.39 -29.49 2.50
N SER A 67 -6.21 -28.98 2.14
CA SER A 67 -5.09 -28.82 3.08
C SER A 67 -4.48 -27.42 2.99
N ALA A 68 -4.94 -26.52 3.85
CA ALA A 68 -4.34 -25.20 4.05
C ALA A 68 -3.05 -25.29 4.87
N GLU A 69 -2.06 -26.03 4.36
CA GLU A 69 -0.68 -25.93 4.82
C GLU A 69 0.13 -25.27 3.69
N ALA A 70 0.64 -24.06 3.95
CA ALA A 70 1.53 -23.36 3.03
C ALA A 70 2.77 -24.26 2.81
N GLN A 71 2.88 -24.86 1.62
CA GLN A 71 4.01 -25.76 1.33
C GLN A 71 5.25 -24.92 1.04
N PRO A 72 6.35 -25.09 1.79
CA PRO A 72 7.59 -24.38 1.53
C PRO A 72 8.15 -24.76 0.15
N VAL A 73 8.50 -23.75 -0.65
CA VAL A 73 9.05 -23.94 -2.01
C VAL A 73 10.57 -23.80 -1.97
N LEU A 74 11.29 -24.72 -2.61
CA LEU A 74 12.75 -24.76 -2.66
C LEU A 74 13.30 -24.16 -3.98
N TYR A 75 14.22 -23.21 -3.85
CA TYR A 75 14.89 -22.55 -4.98
C TYR A 75 16.41 -22.65 -4.87
N THR A 76 17.09 -22.76 -6.01
CA THR A 76 18.56 -22.81 -6.05
C THR A 76 19.12 -21.44 -6.41
N CYS A 77 20.00 -20.89 -5.58
CA CYS A 77 20.67 -19.62 -5.85
C CYS A 77 21.65 -19.78 -7.03
N PRO A 78 21.56 -18.95 -8.09
CA PRO A 78 22.43 -19.05 -9.26
C PRO A 78 23.88 -18.65 -8.96
N SER A 79 24.11 -17.87 -7.90
CA SER A 79 25.44 -17.39 -7.55
C SER A 79 26.24 -18.36 -6.68
N CYS A 80 25.61 -19.02 -5.71
CA CYS A 80 26.32 -19.89 -4.75
C CYS A 80 25.84 -21.35 -4.73
N GLY A 81 24.79 -21.70 -5.48
CA GLY A 81 24.25 -23.06 -5.57
C GLY A 81 23.46 -23.54 -4.34
N SER A 82 23.27 -22.70 -3.33
CA SER A 82 22.49 -23.04 -2.13
C SER A 82 21.00 -23.20 -2.42
N GLN A 83 20.31 -24.02 -1.63
CA GLN A 83 18.85 -24.13 -1.67
C GLN A 83 18.23 -23.21 -0.61
N ILE A 84 17.29 -22.38 -1.05
CA ILE A 84 16.56 -21.40 -0.23
C ILE A 84 15.10 -21.85 -0.17
N VAL A 85 14.55 -21.86 1.04
CA VAL A 85 13.13 -22.14 1.28
C VAL A 85 12.36 -20.83 1.35
N THR A 86 11.30 -20.68 0.56
CA THR A 86 10.45 -19.48 0.56
C THR A 86 8.96 -19.84 0.55
N ASP A 87 8.12 -18.84 0.84
CA ASP A 87 6.67 -18.95 0.68
C ASP A 87 6.29 -19.06 -0.82
N GLU A 88 5.09 -19.55 -1.10
CA GLU A 88 4.55 -19.62 -2.47
C GLU A 88 4.32 -18.22 -3.09
N THR A 89 4.03 -17.23 -2.26
CA THR A 89 3.82 -15.85 -2.72
C THR A 89 5.13 -15.09 -2.88
N THR A 90 6.27 -15.57 -2.38
CA THR A 90 7.54 -14.86 -2.56
C THR A 90 7.93 -14.82 -4.04
N ALA A 91 8.23 -13.63 -4.55
CA ALA A 91 8.63 -13.38 -5.93
C ALA A 91 10.09 -12.91 -6.04
N ALA A 92 10.58 -12.12 -5.07
CA ALA A 92 11.97 -11.72 -4.97
C ALA A 92 12.45 -11.81 -3.52
N ALA A 93 13.67 -12.27 -3.33
CA ALA A 93 14.28 -12.52 -2.03
C ALA A 93 15.81 -12.28 -2.08
N PHE A 94 16.46 -12.34 -0.92
CA PHE A 94 17.92 -12.40 -0.82
C PHE A 94 18.39 -13.81 -0.48
N CYS A 95 19.51 -14.22 -1.08
CA CYS A 95 20.15 -15.48 -0.67
C CYS A 95 20.71 -15.35 0.74
N TYR A 96 20.29 -16.21 1.67
CA TYR A 96 20.81 -16.20 3.04
C TYR A 96 22.34 -16.44 3.13
N TYR A 97 22.91 -17.15 2.16
CA TYR A 97 24.31 -17.53 2.18
C TYR A 97 25.22 -16.47 1.57
N CYS A 98 24.90 -16.00 0.36
CA CYS A 98 25.75 -15.05 -0.38
C CYS A 98 25.17 -13.64 -0.45
N HIS A 99 24.00 -13.40 0.14
CA HIS A 99 23.31 -12.11 0.21
C HIS A 99 22.98 -11.46 -1.13
N ASN A 100 23.20 -12.15 -2.25
CA ASN A 100 22.80 -11.65 -3.57
C ASN A 100 21.27 -11.59 -3.67
N PRO A 101 20.72 -10.56 -4.34
CA PRO A 101 19.32 -10.51 -4.69
C PRO A 101 18.99 -11.62 -5.70
N VAL A 102 17.86 -12.27 -5.48
CA VAL A 102 17.38 -13.41 -6.26
C VAL A 102 15.92 -13.17 -6.61
N VAL A 103 15.63 -13.08 -7.90
CA VAL A 103 14.26 -13.06 -8.42
C VAL A 103 13.86 -14.48 -8.78
N LEU A 104 12.74 -14.95 -8.22
CA LEU A 104 12.29 -16.34 -8.35
C LEU A 104 11.55 -16.50 -9.68
N ALA A 105 12.17 -17.22 -10.62
CA ALA A 105 11.61 -17.41 -11.96
C ALA A 105 10.29 -18.21 -11.89
N GLY A 106 9.36 -17.90 -12.79
CA GLY A 106 8.01 -18.48 -12.83
C GLY A 106 6.98 -17.86 -11.89
N ARG A 107 7.39 -16.94 -10.99
CA ARG A 107 6.46 -16.28 -10.03
C ARG A 107 5.90 -14.95 -10.52
N LEU A 108 6.51 -14.30 -11.50
CA LEU A 108 6.04 -13.03 -12.09
C LEU A 108 5.91 -13.16 -13.61
N GLU A 109 5.49 -14.34 -14.07
CA GLU A 109 5.37 -14.69 -15.48
C GLU A 109 3.92 -14.99 -15.85
N GLY A 110 3.61 -14.89 -17.15
CA GLY A 110 2.27 -15.11 -17.67
C GLY A 110 1.22 -14.25 -16.95
N GLN A 111 0.19 -14.89 -16.41
CA GLN A 111 -0.90 -14.20 -15.69
C GLN A 111 -0.45 -13.49 -14.39
N PHE A 112 0.72 -13.84 -13.85
CA PHE A 112 1.29 -13.25 -12.65
C PHE A 112 2.29 -12.13 -12.96
N ARG A 113 2.50 -11.78 -14.24
CA ARG A 113 3.35 -10.66 -14.61
C ARG A 113 2.64 -9.33 -14.27
N PRO A 114 3.25 -8.43 -13.48
CA PRO A 114 2.74 -7.08 -13.30
C PRO A 114 2.76 -6.28 -14.61
N ASP A 115 1.76 -5.42 -14.79
CA ASP A 115 1.73 -4.43 -15.87
C ASP A 115 2.63 -3.24 -15.50
N TYR A 116 2.56 -2.81 -14.24
CA TYR A 116 3.21 -1.60 -13.75
C TYR A 116 3.99 -1.80 -12.45
N VAL A 117 4.88 -0.87 -12.18
CA VAL A 117 5.58 -0.72 -10.90
C VAL A 117 5.65 0.74 -10.52
N ILE A 118 5.57 1.04 -9.23
CA ILE A 118 6.02 2.33 -8.72
C ILE A 118 7.43 2.12 -8.15
N PRO A 119 8.48 2.70 -8.74
CA PRO A 119 9.82 2.54 -8.21
C PRO A 119 9.92 3.08 -6.77
N PHE A 120 10.75 2.46 -5.93
CA PHE A 120 11.14 3.07 -4.67
C PHE A 120 11.77 4.45 -4.96
N GLN A 121 11.28 5.51 -4.30
CA GLN A 121 11.86 6.85 -4.36
C GLN A 121 12.57 7.23 -3.04
N ILE A 122 12.24 6.53 -1.96
CA ILE A 122 12.83 6.72 -0.65
C ILE A 122 13.81 5.57 -0.42
N ASP A 123 15.09 5.89 -0.34
CA ASP A 123 16.12 4.94 0.04
C ASP A 123 15.97 4.50 1.50
N ARG A 124 16.75 3.49 1.88
CA ARG A 124 16.72 2.91 3.22
C ARG A 124 17.09 3.93 4.31
N GLN A 125 18.15 4.71 4.11
CA GLN A 125 18.65 5.65 5.13
C GLN A 125 17.60 6.71 5.45
N LYS A 126 16.96 7.25 4.40
CA LYS A 126 15.87 8.20 4.50
C LYS A 126 14.62 7.58 5.14
N ALA A 127 14.31 6.32 4.83
CA ALA A 127 13.20 5.61 5.49
C ALA A 127 13.43 5.45 7.00
N GLU A 128 14.65 5.08 7.41
CA GLU A 128 15.07 4.98 8.81
C GLU A 128 15.01 6.34 9.52
N GLU A 129 15.38 7.42 8.84
CA GLU A 129 15.27 8.78 9.35
C GLU A 129 13.80 9.20 9.57
N ILE A 130 12.94 9.03 8.55
CA ILE A 130 11.52 9.38 8.64
C ILE A 130 10.86 8.59 9.78
N PHE A 131 11.19 7.31 9.93
CA PHE A 131 10.71 6.48 11.03
C PHE A 131 11.18 6.98 12.40
N SER A 132 12.47 7.33 12.52
CA SER A 132 13.06 7.89 13.74
C SER A 132 12.40 9.20 14.15
N GLN A 133 12.14 10.09 13.19
CA GLN A 133 11.45 11.36 13.44
C GLN A 133 9.99 11.14 13.87
N TRP A 134 9.29 10.21 13.21
CA TRP A 134 7.90 9.89 13.54
C TRP A 134 7.76 9.39 14.97
N ILE A 135 8.68 8.53 15.42
CA ILE A 135 8.64 7.98 16.77
C ILE A 135 9.15 8.93 17.84
N GLY A 136 10.09 9.82 17.50
CA GLY A 136 10.55 10.90 18.38
C GLY A 136 9.40 11.77 18.91
N ARG A 137 8.33 11.93 18.12
CA ARG A 137 7.14 12.69 18.52
C ARG A 137 6.20 11.95 19.48
N LYS A 138 6.42 10.65 19.75
CA LYS A 138 5.48 9.79 20.47
C LYS A 138 5.91 9.53 21.92
N ARG A 139 5.48 10.40 22.83
CA ARG A 139 5.93 10.42 24.24
C ARG A 139 5.69 9.15 25.06
N TYR A 140 4.71 8.32 24.68
CA TYR A 140 4.27 7.15 25.46
C TYR A 140 4.76 5.81 24.90
N VAL A 141 5.79 5.81 24.04
CA VAL A 141 6.40 4.59 23.53
C VAL A 141 7.53 4.13 24.48
N PRO A 142 7.71 2.82 24.73
CA PRO A 142 8.83 2.29 25.51
C PRO A 142 10.18 2.70 24.93
N GLU A 143 11.16 2.99 25.79
CA GLU A 143 12.51 3.39 25.36
C GLU A 143 13.23 2.33 24.54
N ALA A 144 12.98 1.05 24.82
CA ALA A 144 13.52 -0.08 24.07
C ALA A 144 13.18 -0.03 22.57
N PHE A 145 12.09 0.65 22.21
CA PHE A 145 11.66 0.80 20.82
C PHE A 145 12.48 1.87 20.07
N TYR A 146 13.14 2.80 20.77
CA TYR A 146 14.02 3.80 20.15
C TYR A 146 15.41 3.24 19.80
N ASN A 147 15.62 1.93 19.96
CA ASN A 147 16.90 1.30 19.69
C ASN A 147 17.19 1.27 18.19
N LYS A 148 18.26 1.95 17.77
CA LYS A 148 18.72 2.01 16.37
C LYS A 148 18.91 0.63 15.74
N LYS A 149 19.37 -0.37 16.50
CA LYS A 149 19.59 -1.74 16.00
C LYS A 149 18.32 -2.43 15.49
N GLN A 150 17.15 -2.02 15.97
CA GLN A 150 15.88 -2.54 15.46
C GLN A 150 15.43 -1.79 14.22
N ILE A 151 15.78 -0.51 14.12
CA ILE A 151 15.50 0.30 12.92
C ILE A 151 16.32 -0.25 11.74
N GLU A 152 17.53 -0.74 12.00
CA GLU A 152 18.40 -1.44 11.03
C GLU A 152 17.82 -2.76 10.46
N SER A 153 16.72 -3.30 10.98
CA SER A 153 16.06 -4.47 10.37
C SER A 153 14.94 -4.10 9.39
N MET A 154 14.83 -2.82 9.00
CA MET A 154 13.86 -2.37 8.01
C MET A 154 14.18 -2.99 6.64
N SER A 155 13.15 -3.55 6.00
CA SER A 155 13.24 -4.26 4.73
C SER A 155 12.29 -3.66 3.70
N GLY A 156 12.80 -3.39 2.49
CA GLY A 156 12.00 -2.89 1.38
C GLY A 156 11.32 -4.03 0.66
N VAL A 157 10.00 -3.95 0.51
CA VAL A 157 9.15 -4.99 -0.06
C VAL A 157 8.22 -4.38 -1.10
N TYR A 158 8.16 -4.99 -2.28
CA TYR A 158 7.10 -4.75 -3.26
C TYR A 158 5.89 -5.61 -2.96
N PHE A 159 4.74 -4.96 -2.80
CA PHE A 159 3.46 -5.62 -2.58
C PHE A 159 2.60 -5.59 -3.83
N PRO A 160 1.80 -6.65 -4.09
CA PRO A 160 0.94 -6.74 -5.24
C PRO A 160 -0.37 -5.97 -5.04
N TYR A 161 -0.74 -5.16 -6.02
CA TYR A 161 -1.98 -4.39 -6.03
C TYR A 161 -2.70 -4.53 -7.36
N TRP A 162 -4.01 -4.72 -7.28
CA TRP A 162 -4.91 -4.49 -8.39
C TRP A 162 -5.26 -3.01 -8.47
N LEU A 163 -5.13 -2.44 -9.66
CA LEU A 163 -5.52 -1.08 -9.98
C LEU A 163 -6.76 -1.13 -10.85
N TYR A 164 -7.85 -0.52 -10.38
CA TYR A 164 -9.09 -0.39 -11.12
C TYR A 164 -9.27 1.04 -11.64
N SER A 165 -9.53 1.17 -12.93
CA SER A 165 -9.91 2.44 -13.56
C SER A 165 -11.22 2.28 -14.32
N CYS A 166 -12.07 3.29 -14.27
CA CYS A 166 -13.32 3.32 -15.03
C CYS A 166 -13.82 4.76 -15.23
N ARG A 167 -14.80 4.91 -16.11
CA ARG A 167 -15.57 6.15 -16.25
C ARG A 167 -16.97 5.93 -15.70
N VAL A 168 -17.45 6.83 -14.87
CA VAL A 168 -18.78 6.77 -14.27
C VAL A 168 -19.63 7.92 -14.76
N ASP A 169 -20.78 7.60 -15.34
CA ASP A 169 -21.77 8.59 -15.74
C ASP A 169 -22.92 8.55 -14.73
N GLY A 170 -23.04 9.63 -13.97
CA GLY A 170 -24.04 9.78 -12.94
C GLY A 170 -25.14 10.75 -13.35
N GLU A 171 -26.36 10.40 -12.97
CA GLU A 171 -27.55 11.24 -13.10
C GLU A 171 -28.24 11.36 -11.74
N LEU A 172 -28.63 12.58 -11.39
CA LEU A 172 -29.40 12.90 -10.19
C LEU A 172 -30.60 13.77 -10.58
N ASP A 173 -31.79 13.29 -10.23
CA ASP A 173 -33.05 14.01 -10.30
C ASP A 173 -33.63 14.10 -8.88
N ALA A 174 -33.77 15.32 -8.39
CA ALA A 174 -34.24 15.60 -7.04
C ALA A 174 -35.11 16.86 -6.99
N GLN A 175 -35.90 16.97 -5.93
CA GLN A 175 -36.64 18.17 -5.59
C GLN A 175 -36.02 18.83 -4.36
N GLY A 176 -35.52 20.04 -4.50
CA GLY A 176 -34.94 20.83 -3.42
C GLY A 176 -35.97 21.82 -2.86
N THR A 177 -36.17 21.83 -1.54
CA THR A 177 -37.05 22.82 -0.89
C THR A 177 -36.22 23.80 -0.10
N ARG A 178 -36.45 25.10 -0.31
CA ARG A 178 -35.84 26.18 0.48
C ARG A 178 -36.91 26.85 1.34
N LEU A 179 -36.71 26.80 2.65
CA LEU A 179 -37.58 27.45 3.63
C LEU A 179 -36.90 28.74 4.11
N ARG A 180 -37.60 29.86 3.95
CA ARG A 180 -37.19 31.15 4.50
C ARG A 180 -38.27 31.63 5.46
N THR A 181 -37.91 31.83 6.72
CA THR A 181 -38.80 32.36 7.75
C THR A 181 -38.29 33.73 8.20
N TRP A 182 -39.17 34.73 8.25
CA TRP A 182 -38.86 36.05 8.80
C TRP A 182 -40.07 36.64 9.52
N ASP A 183 -39.82 37.48 10.50
CA ASP A 183 -40.86 38.18 11.27
C ASP A 183 -40.93 39.64 10.81
N THR A 184 -42.14 40.16 10.58
CA THR A 184 -42.37 41.57 10.22
C THR A 184 -43.68 42.05 10.85
N ALA A 185 -43.61 43.16 11.60
CA ALA A 185 -44.75 43.77 12.29
C ALA A 185 -45.53 42.79 13.21
N GLY A 186 -44.83 41.88 13.89
CA GLY A 186 -45.44 40.89 14.79
C GLY A 186 -46.09 39.69 14.10
N MET A 187 -46.02 39.59 12.76
CA MET A 187 -46.46 38.42 12.00
C MET A 187 -45.25 37.63 11.47
N ARG A 188 -45.32 36.30 11.60
CA ARG A 188 -44.32 35.37 11.06
C ARG A 188 -44.68 34.96 9.64
N TYR A 189 -43.80 35.25 8.70
CA TYR A 189 -43.92 34.84 7.30
C TYR A 189 -43.03 33.63 7.03
N THR A 190 -43.56 32.64 6.30
CA THR A 190 -42.82 31.46 5.87
C THR A 190 -42.96 31.32 4.37
N GLU A 191 -41.86 31.52 3.65
CA GLU A 191 -41.77 31.29 2.21
C GLU A 191 -41.19 29.91 1.96
N THR A 192 -41.89 29.11 1.17
CA THR A 192 -41.44 27.79 0.72
C THR A 192 -41.24 27.84 -0.79
N THR A 193 -39.98 27.81 -1.24
CA THR A 193 -39.66 27.71 -2.66
C THR A 193 -39.26 26.28 -3.00
N VAL A 194 -39.90 25.70 -4.00
CA VAL A 194 -39.61 24.36 -4.49
C VAL A 194 -38.83 24.47 -5.80
N TYR A 195 -37.68 23.79 -5.87
CA TYR A 195 -36.80 23.75 -7.02
C TYR A 195 -36.77 22.34 -7.61
N ASP A 196 -36.79 22.27 -8.94
CA ASP A 196 -36.44 21.07 -9.68
C ASP A 196 -34.91 21.02 -9.86
N VAL A 197 -34.27 19.99 -9.31
CA VAL A 197 -32.81 19.87 -9.28
C VAL A 197 -32.40 18.68 -10.14
N LYS A 198 -31.79 18.98 -11.29
CA LYS A 198 -31.25 17.98 -12.21
C LYS A 198 -29.76 18.17 -12.36
N ARG A 199 -28.99 17.11 -12.15
CA ARG A 199 -27.55 17.08 -12.39
C ARG A 199 -27.14 15.84 -13.13
N GLN A 200 -26.22 16.04 -14.06
CA GLN A 200 -25.55 14.98 -14.79
C GLN A 200 -24.07 15.31 -14.78
N GLY A 201 -23.24 14.27 -14.68
CA GLY A 201 -21.81 14.43 -14.66
C GLY A 201 -21.11 13.13 -14.99
N THR A 202 -19.96 13.28 -15.62
CA THR A 202 -19.04 12.17 -15.86
C THR A 202 -17.86 12.33 -14.91
N MET A 203 -17.53 11.25 -14.21
CA MET A 203 -16.40 11.17 -13.30
C MET A 203 -15.42 10.13 -13.82
N GLU A 204 -14.17 10.52 -13.99
CA GLU A 204 -13.08 9.58 -14.27
C GLU A 204 -12.50 9.10 -12.95
N VAL A 205 -12.47 7.77 -12.80
CA VAL A 205 -11.95 7.10 -11.63
C VAL A 205 -10.70 6.36 -12.06
N ASP A 206 -9.58 6.78 -11.50
CA ASP A 206 -8.27 6.30 -11.90
C ASP A 206 -7.56 5.60 -10.75
N HIS A 207 -7.12 4.36 -11.01
CA HIS A 207 -6.19 3.60 -10.18
C HIS A 207 -6.65 3.36 -8.73
N VAL A 208 -7.91 2.97 -8.54
CA VAL A 208 -8.39 2.48 -7.25
C VAL A 208 -7.62 1.22 -6.88
N ALA A 209 -6.74 1.35 -5.87
CA ALA A 209 -5.82 0.28 -5.48
C ALA A 209 -6.47 -0.71 -4.51
N ARG A 210 -6.30 -2.01 -4.77
CA ARG A 210 -6.70 -3.11 -3.87
C ARG A 210 -5.53 -4.07 -3.71
N ASN A 211 -5.11 -4.32 -2.48
CA ASN A 211 -4.03 -5.27 -2.22
C ASN A 211 -4.46 -6.69 -2.63
N GLY A 212 -3.59 -7.34 -3.40
CA GLY A 212 -3.77 -8.71 -3.92
C GLY A 212 -3.27 -9.81 -2.99
N LEU A 213 -3.00 -9.51 -1.71
CA LEU A 213 -2.63 -10.48 -0.67
C LEU A 213 -3.74 -10.71 0.35
N SER A 214 -3.97 -11.97 0.70
CA SER A 214 -4.89 -12.40 1.76
C SER A 214 -4.28 -12.41 3.17
N LYS A 215 -2.95 -12.27 3.29
CA LYS A 215 -2.20 -12.39 4.56
C LYS A 215 -2.66 -11.37 5.63
N ALA A 216 -2.54 -11.74 6.91
CA ALA A 216 -2.99 -10.97 8.08
C ALA A 216 -2.45 -9.52 8.17
N ASN A 217 -1.34 -9.22 7.50
CA ASN A 217 -0.74 -7.89 7.46
C ASN A 217 -1.38 -6.95 6.41
N ARG A 218 -2.35 -7.43 5.62
CA ARG A 218 -3.03 -6.66 4.56
C ARG A 218 -3.47 -5.27 5.01
N GLN A 219 -4.13 -5.17 6.17
CA GLN A 219 -4.62 -3.88 6.69
C GLN A 219 -3.50 -2.84 6.85
N LEU A 220 -2.29 -3.29 7.19
CA LEU A 220 -1.16 -2.42 7.43
C LEU A 220 -0.58 -1.88 6.12
N VAL A 221 -0.54 -2.72 5.09
CA VAL A 221 -0.09 -2.35 3.74
C VAL A 221 -1.14 -1.46 3.05
N ASP A 222 -2.44 -1.75 3.21
CA ASP A 222 -3.52 -0.87 2.71
C ASP A 222 -3.48 0.53 3.36
N SER A 223 -3.00 0.61 4.60
CA SER A 223 -2.93 1.88 5.33
C SER A 223 -1.89 2.86 4.78
N VAL A 224 -0.89 2.40 4.01
CA VAL A 224 0.16 3.28 3.47
C VAL A 224 -0.25 4.05 2.21
N LEU A 225 -1.43 3.78 1.66
CA LEU A 225 -2.05 4.58 0.59
C LEU A 225 -2.27 6.05 1.04
N PRO A 226 -2.26 7.05 0.14
CA PRO A 226 -2.18 6.95 -1.32
C PRO A 226 -0.75 6.98 -1.88
N TYR A 227 -0.58 6.39 -3.06
CA TYR A 227 0.60 6.58 -3.92
C TYR A 227 0.29 7.62 -5.01
N ARG A 228 1.33 8.23 -5.56
CA ARG A 228 1.26 9.08 -6.75
C ARG A 228 1.31 8.18 -7.98
N MET A 229 0.12 7.80 -8.46
CA MET A 229 -0.06 6.87 -9.59
C MET A 229 0.39 7.43 -10.95
N ASN A 230 0.73 8.72 -11.02
CA ASN A 230 1.32 9.35 -12.20
C ASN A 230 2.79 8.96 -12.39
N ASP A 231 3.48 8.57 -11.32
CA ASP A 231 4.90 8.18 -11.35
C ASP A 231 5.05 6.65 -11.56
N LYS A 232 4.01 5.97 -12.04
CA LYS A 232 4.08 4.53 -12.34
C LYS A 232 4.83 4.32 -13.66
N GLU A 233 5.63 3.27 -13.70
CA GLU A 233 6.38 2.85 -14.88
C GLU A 233 5.97 1.45 -15.32
N ASN A 234 6.29 1.08 -16.56
CA ASN A 234 6.07 -0.28 -17.03
C ASN A 234 6.94 -1.25 -16.22
N PHE A 235 6.37 -2.39 -15.87
CA PHE A 235 7.10 -3.35 -15.04
C PHE A 235 8.33 -3.94 -15.76
N SER A 236 9.47 -3.82 -15.10
CA SER A 236 10.72 -4.50 -15.40
C SER A 236 11.21 -5.26 -14.17
N MET A 237 11.80 -6.45 -14.37
CA MET A 237 12.30 -7.26 -13.26
C MET A 237 13.44 -6.57 -12.50
N GLY A 238 14.17 -5.67 -13.16
CA GLY A 238 15.29 -4.96 -12.56
C GLY A 238 14.89 -4.17 -11.30
N TYR A 239 13.69 -3.56 -11.27
CA TYR A 239 13.22 -2.81 -10.10
C TYR A 239 13.14 -3.64 -8.81
N LEU A 240 13.07 -4.97 -8.92
CA LEU A 240 13.04 -5.89 -7.78
C LEU A 240 14.44 -6.22 -7.25
N SER A 241 15.49 -5.88 -8.00
CA SER A 241 16.86 -6.17 -7.60
C SER A 241 17.25 -5.31 -6.40
N GLY A 242 17.48 -5.94 -5.25
CA GLY A 242 17.71 -5.24 -3.98
C GLY A 242 16.47 -5.04 -3.12
N PHE A 243 15.33 -5.60 -3.53
CA PHE A 243 14.09 -5.56 -2.76
C PHE A 243 13.47 -6.94 -2.64
N LEU A 244 12.72 -7.15 -1.56
CA LEU A 244 11.82 -8.30 -1.48
C LEU A 244 10.60 -8.02 -2.35
N ALA A 245 9.94 -9.06 -2.85
CA ALA A 245 8.68 -8.91 -3.57
C ALA A 245 7.73 -10.05 -3.25
N GLU A 246 6.44 -9.72 -3.15
CA GLU A 246 5.34 -10.67 -3.00
C GLU A 246 4.50 -10.68 -4.29
N ASN A 247 4.11 -11.87 -4.71
CA ASN A 247 3.15 -12.14 -5.77
C ASN A 247 1.73 -12.19 -5.17
N ARG A 248 0.72 -11.93 -5.99
CA ARG A 248 -0.69 -11.95 -5.57
C ARG A 248 -1.18 -13.39 -5.29
N ASP A 249 -2.07 -13.52 -4.32
CA ASP A 249 -2.86 -14.73 -4.04
C ASP A 249 -4.38 -14.48 -4.22
N MET A 250 -4.80 -13.22 -4.39
CA MET A 250 -6.18 -12.81 -4.66
C MET A 250 -6.33 -12.31 -6.09
N GLU A 251 -7.35 -12.84 -6.78
CA GLU A 251 -7.68 -12.44 -8.15
C GLU A 251 -8.69 -11.29 -8.21
N LYS A 252 -8.72 -10.57 -9.34
CA LYS A 252 -9.53 -9.35 -9.53
C LYS A 252 -11.02 -9.58 -9.31
N GLU A 253 -11.54 -10.76 -9.65
CA GLU A 253 -12.96 -11.12 -9.56
C GLU A 253 -13.48 -10.99 -8.12
N GLN A 254 -12.61 -11.17 -7.13
CA GLN A 254 -12.94 -11.01 -5.71
C GLN A 254 -13.21 -9.56 -5.31
N PHE A 255 -12.76 -8.59 -6.11
CA PHE A 255 -12.86 -7.16 -5.81
C PHE A 255 -13.88 -6.42 -6.67
N VAL A 256 -14.33 -7.01 -7.79
CA VAL A 256 -15.18 -6.32 -8.78
C VAL A 256 -16.44 -5.73 -8.14
N LEU A 257 -17.21 -6.54 -7.41
CA LEU A 257 -18.48 -6.10 -6.82
C LEU A 257 -18.28 -4.98 -5.79
N ASP A 258 -17.31 -5.13 -4.90
CA ASP A 258 -17.01 -4.17 -3.85
C ASP A 258 -16.56 -2.83 -4.42
N VAL A 259 -15.60 -2.86 -5.36
CA VAL A 259 -15.06 -1.66 -6.00
C VAL A 259 -16.12 -0.95 -6.84
N GLN A 260 -16.91 -1.67 -7.63
CA GLN A 260 -17.98 -1.05 -8.40
C GLN A 260 -19.04 -0.39 -7.51
N THR A 261 -19.36 -1.01 -6.36
CA THR A 261 -20.34 -0.45 -5.41
C THR A 261 -19.79 0.83 -4.78
N GLU A 262 -18.55 0.81 -4.32
CA GLU A 262 -17.85 1.97 -3.75
C GLU A 262 -17.79 3.13 -4.74
N VAL A 263 -17.39 2.85 -5.98
CA VAL A 263 -17.26 3.86 -7.04
C VAL A 263 -18.62 4.46 -7.41
N ARG A 264 -19.67 3.65 -7.56
CA ARG A 264 -21.04 4.16 -7.81
C ARG A 264 -21.51 5.03 -6.66
N GLN A 265 -21.30 4.59 -5.42
CA GLN A 265 -21.71 5.35 -4.24
C GLN A 265 -20.97 6.69 -4.16
N PHE A 266 -19.66 6.70 -4.39
CA PHE A 266 -18.84 7.90 -4.41
C PHE A 266 -19.27 8.90 -5.50
N ALA A 267 -19.60 8.40 -6.70
CA ALA A 267 -20.09 9.23 -7.82
C ALA A 267 -21.42 9.91 -7.47
N LEU A 268 -22.37 9.11 -6.96
CA LEU A 268 -23.70 9.60 -6.59
C LEU A 268 -23.64 10.59 -5.42
N GLN A 269 -22.79 10.31 -4.43
CA GLN A 269 -22.58 11.20 -3.30
C GLN A 269 -21.95 12.52 -3.73
N SER A 270 -20.95 12.48 -4.61
CA SER A 270 -20.33 13.68 -5.17
C SER A 270 -21.33 14.55 -5.94
N LEU A 271 -22.23 13.95 -6.73
CA LEU A 271 -23.31 14.67 -7.42
C LEU A 271 -24.29 15.31 -6.44
N GLN A 272 -24.64 14.60 -5.36
CA GLN A 272 -25.53 15.09 -4.32
C GLN A 272 -24.90 16.25 -3.51
N ASP A 273 -23.64 16.14 -3.13
CA ASP A 273 -22.92 17.17 -2.37
C ASP A 273 -22.76 18.46 -3.20
N GLN A 274 -22.65 18.33 -4.53
CA GLN A 274 -22.60 19.45 -5.45
C GLN A 274 -23.97 20.00 -5.85
N ALA A 275 -25.08 19.34 -5.48
CA ALA A 275 -26.44 19.71 -5.89
C ALA A 275 -26.85 21.12 -5.42
N GLY A 276 -26.22 21.63 -4.36
CA GLY A 276 -26.47 22.94 -3.76
C GLY A 276 -27.06 22.81 -2.35
N SER A 277 -27.12 23.94 -1.63
CA SER A 277 -27.65 23.96 -0.25
C SER A 277 -29.16 24.22 -0.23
N TYR A 278 -29.93 23.18 0.11
CA TYR A 278 -31.38 23.24 0.33
C TYR A 278 -31.72 22.90 1.78
N SER A 279 -32.89 23.35 2.26
CA SER A 279 -33.38 23.01 3.61
C SER A 279 -33.76 21.53 3.71
N SER A 280 -34.28 20.97 2.62
CA SER A 280 -34.46 19.54 2.42
C SER A 280 -34.32 19.18 0.94
N MET A 281 -33.88 17.97 0.65
CA MET A 281 -33.77 17.45 -0.70
C MET A 281 -34.38 16.05 -0.78
N GLN A 282 -35.36 15.87 -1.67
CA GLN A 282 -35.99 14.59 -1.93
C GLN A 282 -35.51 14.06 -3.28
N VAL A 283 -34.72 12.98 -3.26
CA VAL A 283 -34.21 12.34 -4.48
C VAL A 283 -35.33 11.52 -5.12
N ARG A 284 -35.61 11.77 -6.40
CA ARG A 284 -36.58 11.00 -7.19
C ARG A 284 -35.90 9.89 -7.98
N LYS A 285 -34.78 10.21 -8.62
CA LYS A 285 -33.97 9.27 -9.39
C LYS A 285 -32.49 9.53 -9.12
N LYS A 286 -31.73 8.46 -8.93
CA LYS A 286 -30.26 8.51 -8.92
C LYS A 286 -29.72 7.25 -9.57
N GLU A 287 -28.89 7.42 -10.59
CA GLU A 287 -28.30 6.31 -11.35
C GLU A 287 -26.84 6.62 -11.62
N ALA A 288 -26.00 5.57 -11.60
CA ALA A 288 -24.59 5.66 -11.93
C ALA A 288 -24.21 4.47 -12.81
N GLY A 289 -23.98 4.75 -14.09
CA GLY A 289 -23.49 3.78 -15.07
C GLY A 289 -21.96 3.75 -15.08
N ILE A 290 -21.37 2.57 -14.99
CA ILE A 290 -19.92 2.38 -15.14
C ILE A 290 -19.63 2.00 -16.61
N ARG A 291 -18.61 2.61 -17.19
CA ARG A 291 -18.09 2.32 -18.53
C ARG A 291 -16.57 2.20 -18.51
N ASP A 292 -16.02 1.59 -19.56
CA ASP A 292 -14.58 1.50 -19.81
C ASP A 292 -13.77 0.90 -18.65
N GLU A 293 -14.29 -0.16 -18.03
CA GLU A 293 -13.64 -0.83 -16.90
C GLU A 293 -12.30 -1.46 -17.31
N LYS A 294 -11.24 -1.08 -16.59
CA LYS A 294 -9.88 -1.59 -16.79
C LYS A 294 -9.29 -2.03 -15.47
N TRP A 295 -8.69 -3.22 -15.49
CA TRP A 295 -7.92 -3.76 -14.38
C TRP A 295 -6.48 -3.91 -14.82
N SER A 296 -5.57 -3.41 -13.99
CA SER A 296 -4.13 -3.59 -14.17
C SER A 296 -3.51 -4.10 -12.89
N TYR A 297 -2.44 -4.87 -13.02
CA TYR A 297 -1.68 -5.40 -11.90
C TYR A 297 -0.41 -4.57 -11.71
N ALA A 298 -0.17 -4.10 -10.47
CA ALA A 298 0.98 -3.27 -10.16
C ALA A 298 1.70 -3.73 -8.88
N LEU A 299 3.01 -3.49 -8.84
CA LEU A 299 3.81 -3.65 -7.63
C LEU A 299 4.09 -2.29 -6.99
N LEU A 300 3.72 -2.16 -5.71
CA LEU A 300 3.87 -0.91 -4.95
C LEU A 300 4.93 -1.04 -3.84
N PRO A 301 5.81 -0.04 -3.67
CA PRO A 301 6.96 -0.12 -2.78
C PRO A 301 6.58 0.23 -1.34
N VAL A 302 6.95 -0.64 -0.40
CA VAL A 302 6.71 -0.46 1.04
C VAL A 302 7.95 -0.83 1.83
N TRP A 303 8.41 0.08 2.68
CA TRP A 303 9.36 -0.23 3.73
C TRP A 303 8.64 -0.85 4.92
N THR A 304 9.02 -2.07 5.27
CA THR A 304 8.41 -2.81 6.38
C THR A 304 9.38 -2.95 7.53
N LEU A 305 8.85 -2.89 8.75
CA LEU A 305 9.61 -3.13 9.96
C LEU A 305 8.79 -3.98 10.93
N THR A 306 9.42 -5.02 11.46
CA THR A 306 8.82 -5.90 12.47
C THR A 306 9.56 -5.73 13.79
N TYR A 307 8.83 -5.30 14.82
CA TYR A 307 9.34 -5.19 16.18
C TYR A 307 8.74 -6.31 17.05
N ASN A 308 9.60 -7.17 17.57
CA ASN A 308 9.20 -8.21 18.52
C ASN A 308 9.38 -7.71 19.97
N ASP A 309 8.27 -7.40 20.63
CA ASP A 309 8.25 -7.06 22.04
C ASP A 309 8.33 -8.33 22.89
N LYS A 310 9.55 -8.78 23.18
CA LYS A 310 9.81 -9.96 24.03
C LYS A 310 9.18 -9.83 25.42
N ALA A 311 9.10 -8.62 25.97
CA ALA A 311 8.55 -8.40 27.31
C ALA A 311 7.02 -8.60 27.36
N ARG A 312 6.33 -8.37 26.23
CA ARG A 312 4.87 -8.52 26.12
C ARG A 312 4.43 -9.71 25.27
N GLY A 313 5.37 -10.43 24.67
CA GLY A 313 5.09 -11.51 23.72
C GLY A 313 4.28 -11.05 22.51
N LYS A 314 4.46 -9.81 22.06
CA LYS A 314 3.69 -9.23 20.94
C LYS A 314 4.59 -8.74 19.84
N ILE A 315 4.22 -9.07 18.60
CA ILE A 315 4.87 -8.57 17.40
C ILE A 315 4.09 -7.36 16.89
N TYR A 316 4.82 -6.30 16.59
CA TYR A 316 4.28 -5.07 16.01
C TYR A 316 4.85 -4.90 14.61
N TYR A 317 3.98 -4.56 13.68
CA TYR A 317 4.35 -4.31 12.29
C TYR A 317 4.19 -2.82 11.98
N PHE A 318 5.12 -2.31 11.17
CA PHE A 318 5.14 -0.95 10.68
C PHE A 318 5.37 -1.00 9.17
N ALA A 319 4.69 -0.10 8.47
CA ALA A 319 4.85 0.09 7.05
C ALA A 319 5.04 1.58 6.78
N LEU A 320 5.96 1.88 5.86
CA LEU A 320 6.25 3.20 5.37
C LEU A 320 6.15 3.15 3.85
N ASN A 321 5.36 4.06 3.28
CA ASN A 321 5.20 4.17 1.84
C ASN A 321 6.54 4.53 1.19
N GLY A 322 7.07 3.67 0.30
CA GLY A 322 8.39 3.84 -0.33
C GLY A 322 8.49 5.01 -1.33
N GLN A 323 7.38 5.71 -1.58
CA GLN A 323 7.31 6.88 -2.44
C GLN A 323 7.02 8.15 -1.63
N THR A 324 5.97 8.13 -0.79
CA THR A 324 5.46 9.33 -0.09
C THR A 324 6.02 9.49 1.32
N GLY A 325 6.57 8.43 1.92
CA GLY A 325 7.06 8.43 3.30
C GLY A 325 5.95 8.37 4.36
N LYS A 326 4.68 8.16 3.96
CA LYS A 326 3.58 7.98 4.90
C LYS A 326 3.82 6.73 5.76
N ILE A 327 3.86 6.90 7.08
CA ILE A 327 4.03 5.80 8.04
C ILE A 327 2.68 5.37 8.61
N CYS A 328 2.48 4.06 8.69
CA CYS A 328 1.38 3.42 9.40
C CYS A 328 1.90 2.26 10.26
N GLY A 329 1.40 2.15 11.49
CA GLY A 329 1.79 1.06 12.37
C GLY A 329 1.18 1.22 13.77
N LYS A 330 1.14 0.11 14.50
CA LYS A 330 0.63 0.09 15.88
C LYS A 330 1.82 0.22 16.83
N LEU A 331 1.84 1.29 17.63
CA LEU A 331 2.90 1.49 18.62
C LEU A 331 2.58 0.74 19.93
N PRO A 332 3.57 0.08 20.55
CA PRO A 332 3.43 -0.38 21.92
C PRO A 332 3.28 0.82 22.85
N VAL A 333 2.32 0.74 23.76
CA VAL A 333 2.07 1.80 24.74
C VAL A 333 2.75 1.45 26.05
N ASP A 334 3.61 2.33 26.56
CA ASP A 334 4.23 2.19 27.88
C ASP A 334 3.22 2.50 28.99
N ARG A 335 2.75 1.43 29.66
CA ARG A 335 1.78 1.54 30.75
C ARG A 335 2.34 2.34 31.93
N LYS A 336 3.64 2.29 32.20
CA LYS A 336 4.25 3.04 33.30
C LYS A 336 4.14 4.54 33.05
N LYS A 337 4.48 4.97 31.83
CA LYS A 337 4.35 6.38 31.42
C LYS A 337 2.91 6.88 31.48
N ILE A 338 1.93 6.03 31.12
CA ILE A 338 0.51 6.38 31.26
C ILE A 338 0.07 6.48 32.71
N ILE A 339 0.46 5.54 33.57
CA ILE A 339 0.11 5.57 34.99
C ILE A 339 0.65 6.85 35.66
N ILE A 340 1.91 7.22 35.34
CA ILE A 340 2.51 8.46 35.83
C ILE A 340 1.70 9.67 35.35
N LEU A 341 1.31 9.72 34.06
CA LEU A 341 0.48 10.79 33.53
C LEU A 341 -0.88 10.86 34.25
N PHE A 342 -1.54 9.72 34.45
CA PHE A 342 -2.83 9.64 35.13
C PHE A 342 -2.74 10.24 36.54
N PHE A 343 -1.78 9.79 37.35
CA PHE A 343 -1.60 10.32 38.70
C PHE A 343 -1.18 11.80 38.70
N SER A 344 -0.39 12.25 37.72
CA SER A 344 0.02 13.66 37.64
C SER A 344 -1.12 14.63 37.37
N VAL A 345 -2.19 14.18 36.70
CA VAL A 345 -3.40 15.00 36.45
C VAL A 345 -4.45 14.78 37.54
N PHE A 346 -4.62 13.53 37.97
CA PHE A 346 -5.63 13.15 38.97
C PHE A 346 -5.35 13.79 40.34
N LEU A 347 -4.12 13.70 40.85
CA LEU A 347 -3.77 14.17 42.19
C LEU A 347 -4.05 15.68 42.39
N PRO A 348 -3.62 16.60 41.48
CA PRO A 348 -3.92 18.03 41.65
C PRO A 348 -5.40 18.34 41.48
N LEU A 349 -6.10 17.69 40.54
CA LEU A 349 -7.53 17.90 40.35
C LEU A 349 -8.34 17.42 41.56
N PHE A 350 -7.96 16.27 42.12
CA PHE A 350 -8.55 15.72 43.33
C PHE A 350 -8.34 16.63 44.53
N LEU A 351 -7.11 17.15 44.73
CA LEU A 351 -6.81 18.11 45.80
C LEU A 351 -7.61 19.41 45.63
N LEU A 352 -7.75 19.93 44.41
CA LEU A 352 -8.51 21.15 44.12
C LEU A 352 -10.01 20.96 44.41
N LEU A 353 -10.59 19.82 44.02
CA LEU A 353 -11.99 19.50 44.32
C LEU A 353 -12.22 19.30 45.82
N MET A 354 -11.28 18.68 46.53
CA MET A 354 -11.35 18.49 47.99
C MET A 354 -11.27 19.82 48.74
N THR A 355 -10.35 20.72 48.36
CA THR A 355 -10.28 22.05 48.99
C THR A 355 -11.50 22.90 48.64
N GLY A 356 -11.95 22.90 47.37
CA GLY A 356 -13.17 23.57 46.96
C GLY A 356 -14.40 23.09 47.70
N GLY A 357 -14.56 21.77 47.87
CA GLY A 357 -15.65 21.18 48.66
C GLY A 357 -15.58 21.53 50.15
N TYR A 358 -14.38 21.63 50.73
CA TYR A 358 -14.18 22.05 52.12
C TYR A 358 -14.51 23.54 52.37
N PHE A 359 -14.37 24.40 51.37
CA PHE A 359 -14.70 25.84 51.48
C PHE A 359 -16.15 26.17 51.08
N LEU A 360 -16.84 25.29 50.34
CA LEU A 360 -18.22 25.49 49.87
C LEU A 360 -19.27 24.72 50.68
N GLY A 361 -18.88 23.72 51.48
CA GLY A 361 -19.73 23.03 52.44
C GLY A 361 -19.33 23.38 53.86
#